data_AF-A0A928P143-F1
#
_entry.id   AF-A0A928P143-F1
#
_cell.length_a   1.000
_cell.length_b   1.000
_cell.length_c   1.000
_cell.angle_alpha   90.00
_cell.angle_beta   90.00
_cell.angle_gamma   90.00
#
_symmetry.space_group_name_H-M   'P 1'
#
loop_
_entity.id
_entity.type
_entity.pdbx_description
1 polymer ?
#
loop_
_entity_poly.entity_id
_entity_poly.type
_entity_poly.pdbx_seq_one_letter_code
_entity_poly.pdbx_strand_id
1 'polypeptide(L)'
;MSLQFLKDEFAKLQAINEKFGKWENELNEKLNGGKLVSLKLFEMIKRTPIEWDTLWVVTSIGTFTLNNNVENFEYVLNQAQQTGIIKSFERKKIGYSLVAKDDTPIRFIKLTDFIPSLDEDVKERLQSSKRSGHCHWDSIHLAEHLEMPNRVVSGYCTMQSKKMPYPHTWVELEHQGKEWVLDFSMNEVMNKEGYYKLYNPQNTISIDNATLIEDLTSRKRSSLECEDIRMYLFHPDEARKVMQEEIKSHKTYATGEFPWLIIEK
;
A
#
# COMPACT_ATOMS: atom_id res chain seq x y z
N MET A 1 -7.79 -4.46 -26.68
CA MET A 1 -6.49 -4.17 -26.02
C MET A 1 -5.82 -5.52 -25.80
N SER A 2 -4.58 -5.74 -26.25
CA SER A 2 -3.95 -7.07 -26.22
C SER A 2 -3.18 -7.30 -24.92
N LEU A 3 -3.08 -8.56 -24.48
CA LEU A 3 -2.28 -8.96 -23.30
C LEU A 3 -0.81 -8.54 -23.43
N GLN A 4 -0.27 -8.53 -24.65
CA GLN A 4 1.08 -8.06 -24.93
C GLN A 4 1.25 -6.57 -24.61
N PHE A 5 0.25 -5.74 -24.93
CA PHE A 5 0.29 -4.30 -24.63
C PHE A 5 0.34 -4.02 -23.11
N LEU A 6 -0.42 -4.77 -22.31
CA LEU A 6 -0.38 -4.64 -20.85
C LEU A 6 0.98 -5.10 -20.30
N LYS A 7 1.52 -6.23 -20.77
CA LYS A 7 2.86 -6.71 -20.40
C LYS A 7 3.96 -5.70 -20.72
N ASP A 8 3.88 -5.07 -21.89
CA ASP A 8 4.86 -4.06 -22.31
C ASP A 8 4.76 -2.78 -21.46
N GLU A 9 3.57 -2.35 -21.06
CA GLU A 9 3.39 -1.21 -20.14
C GLU A 9 3.83 -1.53 -18.70
N PHE A 10 3.55 -2.74 -18.21
CA PHE A 10 4.01 -3.17 -16.89
C PHE A 10 5.53 -3.33 -16.81
N ALA A 11 6.15 -3.92 -17.82
CA ALA A 11 7.61 -4.05 -17.90
C ALA A 11 8.29 -2.67 -17.89
N LYS A 12 7.70 -1.66 -18.54
CA LYS A 12 8.19 -0.27 -18.49
C LYS A 12 8.09 0.33 -17.09
N LEU A 13 6.96 0.17 -16.41
CA LEU A 13 6.76 0.69 -15.04
C LEU A 13 7.65 0.00 -14.02
N GLN A 14 7.83 -1.31 -14.13
CA GLN A 14 8.72 -2.09 -13.28
C GLN A 14 10.18 -1.71 -13.52
N ALA A 15 10.61 -1.54 -14.77
CA ALA A 15 11.94 -1.04 -15.09
C ALA A 15 12.18 0.37 -14.54
N ILE A 16 11.15 1.23 -14.48
CA ILE A 16 11.24 2.56 -13.85
C ILE A 16 11.42 2.42 -12.33
N ASN A 17 10.62 1.58 -11.66
CA ASN A 17 10.70 1.37 -10.22
C ASN A 17 12.00 0.69 -9.78
N GLU A 18 12.47 -0.32 -10.52
CA GLU A 18 13.75 -1.00 -10.25
C GLU A 18 14.93 -0.04 -10.46
N LYS A 19 14.87 0.77 -11.53
CA LYS A 19 15.84 1.83 -11.75
C LYS A 19 15.81 2.87 -10.63
N PHE A 20 14.63 3.20 -10.10
CA PHE A 20 14.47 4.13 -8.99
C PHE A 20 15.05 3.56 -7.68
N GLY A 21 14.68 2.34 -7.29
CA GLY A 21 15.17 1.68 -6.08
C GLY A 21 16.67 1.40 -6.13
N LYS A 22 17.21 1.03 -7.30
CA LYS A 22 18.67 0.87 -7.48
C LYS A 22 19.39 2.21 -7.35
N TRP A 23 18.81 3.29 -7.88
CA TRP A 23 19.36 4.64 -7.71
C TRP A 23 19.33 5.09 -6.25
N GLU A 24 18.24 4.83 -5.55
CA GLU A 24 18.05 5.18 -4.13
C GLU A 24 19.06 4.45 -3.23
N ASN A 25 19.27 3.15 -3.46
CA ASN A 25 20.25 2.35 -2.74
C ASN A 25 21.70 2.79 -3.05
N GLU A 26 22.05 2.97 -4.33
CA GLU A 26 23.38 3.46 -4.73
C GLU A 26 23.67 4.88 -4.20
N LEU A 27 22.64 5.72 -4.06
CA LEU A 27 22.77 7.06 -3.46
C LEU A 27 22.92 7.01 -1.94
N ASN A 28 22.17 6.14 -1.25
CA ASN A 28 22.27 5.97 0.20
C ASN A 28 23.65 5.42 0.62
N GLU A 29 24.20 4.50 -0.16
CA GLU A 29 25.53 3.93 0.07
C GLU A 29 26.66 4.94 -0.21
N LYS A 30 26.54 5.77 -1.25
CA LYS A 30 27.60 6.73 -1.62
C LYS A 30 27.66 7.99 -0.75
N LEU A 31 26.60 8.32 -0.01
CA LEU A 31 26.44 9.67 0.55
C LEU A 31 26.44 9.78 2.09
N ASN A 32 26.69 8.71 2.85
CA ASN A 32 26.89 8.76 4.32
C ASN A 32 26.02 9.82 5.04
N GLY A 33 24.71 9.83 4.77
CA GLY A 33 23.77 10.84 5.31
C GLY A 33 23.35 11.95 4.33
N GLY A 34 22.38 11.65 3.46
CA GLY A 34 21.16 12.46 3.25
C GLY A 34 21.21 13.84 2.57
N LYS A 35 22.36 14.53 2.40
CA LYS A 35 22.33 15.95 1.97
C LYS A 35 22.25 16.19 0.45
N LEU A 36 22.82 15.34 -0.42
CA LEU A 36 22.86 15.60 -1.88
C LEU A 36 21.69 15.02 -2.69
N VAL A 37 20.94 14.06 -2.12
CA VAL A 37 19.67 13.55 -2.68
C VAL A 37 18.69 14.70 -2.92
N SER A 38 18.75 15.72 -2.05
CA SER A 38 17.88 16.89 -2.09
C SER A 38 17.92 17.62 -3.42
N LEU A 39 19.06 17.81 -4.12
CA LEU A 39 19.15 18.74 -5.25
C LEU A 39 18.62 18.21 -6.59
N LYS A 40 18.93 16.96 -6.97
CA LYS A 40 18.39 16.36 -8.21
C LYS A 40 16.94 15.89 -8.05
N LEU A 41 16.59 15.39 -6.86
CA LEU A 41 15.20 15.16 -6.50
C LEU A 41 14.45 16.51 -6.47
N PHE A 42 15.02 17.58 -5.90
CA PHE A 42 14.45 18.94 -5.98
C PHE A 42 14.31 19.43 -7.42
N GLU A 43 15.24 19.13 -8.34
CA GLU A 43 15.12 19.54 -9.74
C GLU A 43 13.99 18.82 -10.47
N MET A 44 13.80 17.52 -10.21
CA MET A 44 12.65 16.74 -10.72
C MET A 44 11.33 17.14 -10.05
N ILE A 45 11.36 17.43 -8.75
CA ILE A 45 10.23 17.91 -7.95
C ILE A 45 9.84 19.35 -8.29
N LYS A 46 10.79 20.25 -8.58
CA LYS A 46 10.53 21.67 -8.93
C LYS A 46 9.61 21.84 -10.12
N ARG A 47 9.47 20.81 -10.98
CA ARG A 47 8.57 20.81 -12.14
C ARG A 47 7.22 20.16 -11.86
N THR A 48 6.94 19.77 -10.61
CA THR A 48 5.74 19.05 -10.21
C THR A 48 5.17 19.71 -8.96
N PRO A 49 3.92 20.20 -8.98
CA PRO A 49 3.30 20.69 -7.76
C PRO A 49 3.17 19.52 -6.78
N ILE A 50 3.95 19.55 -5.70
CA ILE A 50 3.82 18.68 -4.53
C ILE A 50 3.05 19.47 -3.47
N GLU A 51 1.96 18.93 -2.92
CA GLU A 51 1.42 19.45 -1.67
C GLU A 51 2.24 18.88 -0.50
N TRP A 52 3.18 19.70 -0.04
CA TRP A 52 4.13 19.37 1.01
C TRP A 52 3.46 19.03 2.35
N ASP A 53 2.30 19.63 2.60
CA ASP A 53 1.59 19.49 3.87
C ASP A 53 1.15 18.04 4.12
N THR A 54 0.52 17.38 3.14
CA THR A 54 0.14 15.98 3.37
C THR A 54 1.30 15.01 3.19
N LEU A 55 2.32 15.32 2.39
CA LEU A 55 3.55 14.51 2.36
C LEU A 55 4.17 14.50 3.76
N TRP A 56 4.21 15.65 4.42
CA TRP A 56 4.69 15.78 5.79
C TRP A 56 3.83 14.97 6.76
N VAL A 57 2.50 15.03 6.66
CA VAL A 57 1.58 14.26 7.54
C VAL A 57 1.79 12.76 7.37
N VAL A 58 1.80 12.26 6.13
CA VAL A 58 2.02 10.84 5.81
C VAL A 58 3.36 10.36 6.34
N THR A 59 4.44 11.12 6.09
CA THR A 59 5.79 10.75 6.54
C THR A 59 5.88 10.71 8.07
N SER A 60 5.21 11.65 8.74
CA SER A 60 5.20 11.74 10.21
C SER A 60 4.44 10.56 10.82
N ILE A 61 3.27 10.21 10.27
CA ILE A 61 2.50 9.03 10.69
C ILE A 61 3.31 7.76 10.45
N GLY A 62 3.86 7.57 9.24
CA GLY A 62 4.66 6.39 8.90
C GLY A 62 5.89 6.21 9.80
N THR A 63 6.56 7.30 10.18
CA THR A 63 7.70 7.27 11.12
C THR A 63 7.23 6.88 12.53
N PHE A 64 6.10 7.40 12.99
CA PHE A 64 5.53 7.08 14.28
C PHE A 64 5.06 5.62 14.38
N THR A 65 4.40 5.10 13.34
CA THR A 65 3.96 3.70 13.27
C THR A 65 5.12 2.73 13.18
N LEU A 66 6.29 3.17 12.70
CA LEU A 66 7.54 2.39 12.71
C LEU A 66 8.22 2.39 14.08
N ASN A 67 8.50 3.55 14.65
CA ASN A 67 9.44 3.68 15.77
C ASN A 67 8.78 3.80 17.16
N ASN A 68 7.45 3.94 17.22
CA ASN A 68 6.69 4.10 18.46
C ASN A 68 7.13 5.26 19.39
N ASN A 69 7.81 6.26 18.84
CA ASN A 69 8.26 7.42 19.61
C ASN A 69 7.15 8.47 19.72
N VAL A 70 6.31 8.32 20.76
CA VAL A 70 5.16 9.20 21.04
C VAL A 70 5.59 10.65 21.27
N GLU A 71 6.60 10.89 22.10
CA GLU A 71 7.05 12.25 22.46
C GLU A 71 7.54 13.00 21.22
N ASN A 72 8.36 12.36 20.39
CA ASN A 72 8.83 12.95 19.15
C ASN A 72 7.67 13.20 18.16
N PHE A 73 6.70 12.29 18.09
CA PHE A 73 5.55 12.45 17.20
C PHE A 73 4.65 13.62 17.64
N GLU A 74 4.36 13.76 18.94
CA GLU A 74 3.58 14.89 19.45
C GLU A 74 4.32 16.22 19.31
N TYR A 75 5.65 16.24 19.49
CA TYR A 75 6.46 17.41 19.17
C TYR A 75 6.30 17.82 17.70
N VAL A 76 6.42 16.84 16.79
CA VAL A 76 6.24 17.02 15.34
C VAL A 76 4.83 17.56 15.02
N LEU A 77 3.76 17.01 15.61
CA LEU A 77 2.40 17.52 15.43
C LEU A 77 2.20 18.94 15.94
N ASN A 78 2.78 19.29 17.10
CA ASN A 78 2.77 20.65 17.61
C ASN A 78 3.44 21.64 16.63
N GLN A 79 4.56 21.25 16.02
CA GLN A 79 5.22 22.08 14.99
C GLN A 79 4.35 22.25 13.73
N ALA A 80 3.66 21.19 13.30
CA ALA A 80 2.71 21.31 12.18
C ALA A 80 1.51 22.20 12.50
N GLN A 81 1.04 22.19 13.74
CA GLN A 81 -0.04 23.08 14.15
C GLN A 81 0.43 24.55 14.16
N GLN A 82 1.64 24.83 14.67
CA GLN A 82 2.22 26.18 14.69
C GLN A 82 2.48 26.73 13.29
N THR A 83 2.80 25.86 12.32
CA THR A 83 3.05 26.25 10.92
C THR A 83 1.79 26.24 10.05
N GLY A 84 0.63 25.84 10.59
CA GLY A 84 -0.65 25.83 9.88
C GLY A 84 -0.84 24.65 8.92
N ILE A 85 0.02 23.63 8.98
CA ILE A 85 -0.12 22.38 8.20
C ILE A 85 -1.38 21.62 8.67
N ILE A 86 -1.61 21.61 9.98
CA ILE A 86 -2.84 21.10 10.61
C ILE A 86 -3.46 22.19 11.48
N LYS A 87 -4.79 22.17 11.63
CA LYS A 87 -5.51 23.10 12.51
C LYS A 87 -5.43 22.69 13.98
N SER A 88 -5.54 21.38 14.22
CA SER A 88 -5.54 20.81 15.55
C SER A 88 -5.22 19.32 15.51
N PHE A 89 -4.79 18.79 16.65
CA PHE A 89 -4.71 17.36 16.90
C PHE A 89 -5.07 17.06 18.36
N GLU A 90 -5.48 15.82 18.61
CA GLU A 90 -5.80 15.30 19.92
C GLU A 90 -5.37 13.83 19.99
N ARG A 91 -4.64 13.48 21.04
CA ARG A 91 -4.38 12.08 21.38
C ARG A 91 -5.62 11.47 22.01
N LYS A 92 -6.06 10.34 21.48
CA LYS A 92 -7.15 9.53 22.05
C LYS A 92 -6.56 8.39 22.88
N LYS A 93 -7.43 7.67 23.60
CA LYS A 93 -7.04 6.45 24.32
C LYS A 93 -6.35 5.44 23.39
N ILE A 94 -6.85 5.33 22.16
CA ILE A 94 -6.25 4.56 21.08
C ILE A 94 -6.10 5.48 19.86
N GLY A 95 -4.86 5.72 19.44
CA GLY A 95 -4.54 6.54 18.27
C GLY A 95 -4.73 8.05 18.44
N TYR A 96 -4.89 8.72 17.30
CA TYR A 96 -4.93 10.18 17.18
C TYR A 96 -6.09 10.64 16.31
N SER A 97 -6.56 11.86 16.58
CA SER A 97 -7.47 12.60 15.70
C SER A 97 -6.83 13.94 15.37
N LEU A 98 -6.77 14.31 14.10
CA LEU A 98 -6.25 15.59 13.62
C LEU A 98 -7.17 16.19 12.56
N VAL A 99 -7.10 17.50 12.40
CA VAL A 99 -7.84 18.26 11.39
C VAL A 99 -6.83 18.93 10.48
N ALA A 100 -6.83 18.58 9.20
CA ALA A 100 -5.95 19.20 8.20
C ALA A 100 -6.32 20.68 7.98
N LYS A 101 -5.43 21.42 7.32
CA LYS A 101 -5.65 22.85 7.00
C LYS A 101 -6.95 23.13 6.23
N ASP A 102 -7.45 22.17 5.47
CA ASP A 102 -8.66 22.25 4.64
C ASP A 102 -9.90 21.64 5.32
N ASP A 103 -9.85 21.47 6.65
CA ASP A 103 -10.91 20.88 7.47
C ASP A 103 -11.10 19.37 7.30
N THR A 104 -10.26 18.68 6.50
CA THR A 104 -10.34 17.22 6.38
C THR A 104 -10.02 16.55 7.74
N PRO A 105 -10.94 15.75 8.30
CA PRO A 105 -10.66 14.99 9.51
C PRO A 105 -9.81 13.76 9.19
N ILE A 106 -8.71 13.60 9.91
CA ILE A 106 -7.85 12.42 9.82
C ILE A 106 -7.79 11.77 11.20
N ARG A 107 -8.22 10.53 11.29
CA ARG A 107 -8.19 9.70 12.48
C ARG A 107 -7.40 8.46 12.15
N PHE A 108 -6.38 8.17 12.96
CA PHE A 108 -5.59 6.98 12.73
C PHE A 108 -5.17 6.28 14.02
N ILE A 109 -4.98 4.98 13.92
CA ILE A 109 -4.56 4.06 14.98
C ILE A 109 -3.45 3.19 14.39
N LYS A 110 -2.51 2.70 15.19
CA LYS A 110 -1.59 1.68 14.70
C LYS A 110 -2.33 0.38 14.45
N LEU A 111 -2.00 -0.31 13.37
CA LEU A 111 -2.62 -1.60 13.08
C LEU A 111 -2.34 -2.62 14.19
N THR A 112 -1.12 -2.64 14.73
CA THR A 112 -0.76 -3.49 15.88
C THR A 112 -1.55 -3.20 17.16
N ASP A 113 -1.99 -1.96 17.35
CA ASP A 113 -2.79 -1.57 18.51
C ASP A 113 -4.29 -1.86 18.27
N PHE A 114 -4.71 -1.85 17.00
CA PHE A 114 -6.08 -2.14 16.58
C PHE A 114 -6.38 -3.65 16.62
N ILE A 115 -5.42 -4.49 16.22
CA ILE A 115 -5.54 -5.96 16.23
C ILE A 115 -4.51 -6.52 17.21
N PRO A 116 -4.78 -6.50 18.53
CA PRO A 116 -3.81 -6.94 19.54
C PRO A 116 -3.49 -8.45 19.45
N SER A 117 -4.36 -9.22 18.81
CA SER A 117 -4.23 -10.67 18.60
C SER A 117 -3.32 -11.07 17.43
N LEU A 118 -2.71 -10.13 16.71
CA LEU A 118 -1.71 -10.47 15.69
C LEU A 118 -0.54 -11.25 16.30
N ASP A 119 -0.02 -12.22 15.55
CA ASP A 119 1.17 -12.98 15.93
C ASP A 119 2.36 -12.04 16.16
N GLU A 120 3.23 -12.39 17.12
CA GLU A 120 4.38 -11.54 17.48
C GLU A 120 5.35 -11.33 16.31
N ASP A 121 5.54 -12.33 15.46
CA ASP A 121 6.36 -12.21 14.25
C ASP A 121 5.77 -11.19 13.26
N VAL A 122 4.43 -11.14 13.17
CA VAL A 122 3.72 -10.16 12.33
C VAL A 122 3.86 -8.75 12.93
N LYS A 123 3.76 -8.62 14.26
CA LYS A 123 3.98 -7.35 14.96
C LYS A 123 5.41 -6.84 14.77
N GLU A 124 6.42 -7.70 14.92
CA GLU A 124 7.83 -7.34 14.70
C GLU A 124 8.04 -6.86 13.26
N ARG A 125 7.44 -7.56 12.28
CA ARG A 125 7.50 -7.15 10.88
C ARG A 125 6.85 -5.77 10.66
N LEU A 126 5.66 -5.54 11.19
CA LEU A 126 4.94 -4.26 11.10
C LEU A 126 5.68 -3.07 11.74
N GLN A 127 6.54 -3.35 12.72
CA GLN A 127 7.37 -2.36 13.43
C GLN A 127 8.81 -2.27 12.89
N SER A 128 9.10 -2.89 11.74
CA SER A 128 10.41 -2.81 11.09
C SER A 128 10.32 -2.39 9.62
N SER A 129 11.46 -2.15 8.99
CA SER A 129 11.53 -1.89 7.53
C SER A 129 11.11 -3.10 6.68
N LYS A 130 10.86 -4.28 7.28
CA LYS A 130 10.40 -5.48 6.57
C LYS A 130 8.91 -5.42 6.17
N ARG A 131 8.17 -4.40 6.59
CA ARG A 131 6.75 -4.18 6.22
C ARG A 131 6.54 -3.65 4.79
N SER A 132 7.61 -3.18 4.13
CA SER A 132 7.56 -2.69 2.74
C SER A 132 7.74 -3.80 1.70
N GLY A 133 7.23 -3.56 0.48
CA GLY A 133 7.46 -4.41 -0.69
C GLY A 133 6.51 -5.60 -0.85
N HIS A 134 5.59 -5.83 0.09
CA HIS A 134 4.69 -6.98 0.13
C HIS A 134 3.23 -6.59 0.37
N CYS A 135 2.86 -5.33 0.10
CA CYS A 135 1.53 -4.79 0.41
C CYS A 135 0.38 -5.62 -0.19
N HIS A 136 0.60 -6.24 -1.34
CA HIS A 136 -0.39 -7.12 -1.98
C HIS A 136 -0.68 -8.35 -1.12
N TRP A 137 0.34 -9.16 -0.82
CA TRP A 137 0.19 -10.36 -0.01
C TRP A 137 -0.24 -10.06 1.42
N ASP A 138 0.37 -9.04 2.03
CA ASP A 138 0.08 -8.71 3.41
C ASP A 138 -1.34 -8.18 3.59
N SER A 139 -1.90 -7.46 2.61
CA SER A 139 -3.29 -7.01 2.66
C SER A 139 -4.28 -8.17 2.53
N ILE A 140 -3.97 -9.17 1.70
CA ILE A 140 -4.80 -10.39 1.60
C ILE A 140 -4.75 -11.15 2.92
N HIS A 141 -3.55 -11.35 3.45
CA HIS A 141 -3.37 -12.01 4.74
C HIS A 141 -4.11 -11.26 5.85
N LEU A 142 -4.01 -9.92 5.89
CA LEU A 142 -4.75 -9.10 6.84
C LEU A 142 -6.26 -9.28 6.68
N ALA A 143 -6.78 -9.20 5.45
CA ALA A 143 -8.20 -9.36 5.15
C ALA A 143 -8.78 -10.70 5.63
N GLU A 144 -8.00 -11.78 5.54
CA GLU A 144 -8.37 -13.13 6.02
C GLU A 144 -8.50 -13.22 7.53
N HIS A 145 -7.74 -12.42 8.27
CA HIS A 145 -7.73 -12.43 9.74
C HIS A 145 -8.79 -11.49 10.35
N LEU A 146 -9.49 -10.73 9.52
CA LEU A 146 -10.57 -9.87 9.98
C LEU A 146 -11.88 -10.67 10.06
N GLU A 147 -12.47 -10.72 11.26
CA GLU A 147 -13.78 -11.33 11.50
C GLU A 147 -14.96 -10.48 10.97
N MET A 148 -14.67 -9.47 10.15
CA MET A 148 -15.65 -8.50 9.65
C MET A 148 -15.68 -8.49 8.11
N PRO A 149 -16.85 -8.23 7.49
CA PRO A 149 -16.94 -7.97 6.06
C PRO A 149 -15.95 -6.87 5.65
N ASN A 150 -15.10 -7.20 4.69
CA ASN A 150 -14.04 -6.33 4.23
C ASN A 150 -13.75 -6.56 2.74
N ARG A 151 -12.99 -5.63 2.15
CA ARG A 151 -12.57 -5.66 0.76
C ARG A 151 -11.08 -5.44 0.66
N VAL A 152 -10.43 -6.18 -0.24
CA VAL A 152 -9.06 -5.86 -0.64
C VAL A 152 -9.14 -4.87 -1.78
N VAL A 153 -8.47 -3.73 -1.62
CA VAL A 153 -8.47 -2.65 -2.60
C VAL A 153 -7.05 -2.46 -3.11
N SER A 154 -6.91 -2.44 -4.42
CA SER A 154 -5.66 -2.13 -5.12
C SER A 154 -5.82 -0.82 -5.88
N GLY A 155 -4.73 -0.11 -6.09
CA GLY A 155 -4.75 1.11 -6.87
C GLY A 155 -3.38 1.74 -6.98
N TYR A 156 -3.33 2.88 -7.64
CA TYR A 156 -2.11 3.66 -7.77
C TYR A 156 -2.14 4.82 -6.79
N CYS A 157 -1.36 4.73 -5.72
CA CYS A 157 -1.17 5.82 -4.79
C CYS A 157 -0.17 6.78 -5.39
N THR A 158 -0.55 8.05 -5.50
CA THR A 158 0.38 9.09 -5.92
C THR A 158 1.05 9.75 -4.73
N MET A 159 0.56 9.46 -3.51
CA MET A 159 0.62 10.41 -2.41
C MET A 159 0.33 11.80 -2.99
N GLN A 160 1.34 12.64 -3.00
CA GLN A 160 1.32 14.05 -3.35
C GLN A 160 1.91 14.37 -4.74
N SER A 161 2.44 13.38 -5.46
CA SER A 161 3.03 13.55 -6.79
C SER A 161 2.28 12.73 -7.83
N LYS A 162 1.37 13.39 -8.57
CA LYS A 162 0.63 12.77 -9.69
C LYS A 162 1.53 12.15 -10.76
N LYS A 163 2.81 12.51 -10.80
CA LYS A 163 3.75 12.04 -11.83
C LYS A 163 4.47 10.75 -11.46
N MET A 164 4.38 10.30 -10.21
CA MET A 164 5.01 9.05 -9.76
C MET A 164 4.01 8.20 -8.96
N PRO A 165 2.92 7.74 -9.60
CA PRO A 165 2.06 6.74 -9.00
C PRO A 165 2.85 5.47 -8.70
N TYR A 166 2.65 4.90 -7.53
CA TYR A 166 3.13 3.56 -7.20
C TYR A 166 1.94 2.62 -6.95
N PRO A 167 2.05 1.34 -7.37
CA PRO A 167 1.03 0.35 -7.08
C PRO A 167 0.97 0.11 -5.57
N HIS A 168 -0.23 0.08 -5.02
CA HIS A 168 -0.43 -0.22 -3.62
C HIS A 168 -1.69 -1.06 -3.40
N THR A 169 -1.76 -1.73 -2.26
CA THR A 169 -2.94 -2.50 -1.85
C THR A 169 -3.14 -2.32 -0.36
N TRP A 170 -4.40 -2.19 0.03
CA TRP A 170 -4.86 -2.01 1.39
C TRP A 170 -6.19 -2.76 1.59
N VAL A 171 -6.69 -2.79 2.81
CA VAL A 171 -7.99 -3.37 3.15
C VAL A 171 -8.96 -2.26 3.53
N GLU A 172 -10.20 -2.35 3.05
CA GLU A 172 -11.29 -1.46 3.45
C GLU A 172 -12.37 -2.24 4.20
N LEU A 173 -12.92 -1.63 5.26
CA LEU A 173 -14.05 -2.19 5.99
C LEU A 173 -14.99 -1.08 6.48
N GLU A 174 -16.22 -1.48 6.78
CA GLU A 174 -17.19 -0.62 7.46
C GLU A 174 -17.40 -1.12 8.90
N HIS A 175 -17.35 -0.19 9.85
CA HIS A 175 -17.70 -0.46 11.24
C HIS A 175 -18.55 0.67 11.81
N GLN A 176 -19.75 0.35 12.30
CA GLN A 176 -20.70 1.32 12.87
C GLN A 176 -21.03 2.48 11.91
N GLY A 177 -21.25 2.18 10.62
CA GLY A 177 -21.57 3.19 9.61
C GLY A 177 -20.39 4.10 9.24
N LYS A 178 -19.16 3.71 9.57
CA LYS A 178 -17.93 4.44 9.24
C LYS A 178 -16.98 3.57 8.45
N GLU A 179 -16.43 4.14 7.40
CA GLU A 179 -15.46 3.47 6.54
C GLU A 179 -14.02 3.67 7.05
N TRP A 180 -13.27 2.58 7.06
CA TRP A 180 -11.89 2.51 7.52
C TRP A 180 -11.01 1.84 6.48
N VAL A 181 -9.77 2.30 6.40
CA VAL A 181 -8.68 1.70 5.64
C VAL A 181 -7.69 1.11 6.62
N LEU A 182 -7.30 -0.14 6.41
CA LEU A 182 -6.22 -0.82 7.11
C LEU A 182 -5.08 -1.02 6.12
N ASP A 183 -3.93 -0.42 6.41
CA ASP A 183 -2.75 -0.47 5.55
C ASP A 183 -1.61 -1.14 6.31
N PHE A 184 -1.30 -2.37 5.90
CA PHE A 184 -0.27 -3.19 6.53
C PHE A 184 1.12 -2.57 6.37
N SER A 185 1.46 -2.10 5.16
CA SER A 185 2.79 -1.54 4.90
C SER A 185 3.04 -0.23 5.65
N MET A 186 1.98 0.46 6.04
CA MET A 186 2.04 1.67 6.85
C MET A 186 1.81 1.41 8.35
N ASN A 187 1.47 0.17 8.73
CA ASN A 187 1.06 -0.22 10.09
C ASN A 187 0.00 0.73 10.67
N GLU A 188 -1.04 1.01 9.89
CA GLU A 188 -2.07 1.99 10.26
C GLU A 188 -3.48 1.51 9.94
N VAL A 189 -4.41 2.02 10.74
CA VAL A 189 -5.85 2.01 10.50
C VAL A 189 -6.30 3.45 10.46
N MET A 190 -6.91 3.89 9.37
CA MET A 190 -7.27 5.29 9.15
C MET A 190 -8.72 5.41 8.68
N ASN A 191 -9.42 6.49 9.03
CA ASN A 191 -10.71 6.77 8.39
C ASN A 191 -10.49 6.95 6.88
N LYS A 192 -11.39 6.39 6.06
CA LYS A 192 -11.21 6.34 4.60
C LYS A 192 -11.01 7.72 3.97
N GLU A 193 -11.77 8.72 4.40
CA GLU A 193 -11.64 10.11 3.93
C GLU A 193 -10.22 10.65 4.15
N GLY A 194 -9.66 10.45 5.35
CA GLY A 194 -8.30 10.85 5.67
C GLY A 194 -7.28 10.11 4.82
N TYR A 195 -7.43 8.79 4.67
CA TYR A 195 -6.52 7.98 3.87
C TYR A 195 -6.53 8.42 2.40
N TYR A 196 -7.72 8.62 1.82
CA TYR A 196 -7.85 9.02 0.42
C TYR A 196 -7.34 10.44 0.18
N LYS A 197 -7.48 11.34 1.15
CA LYS A 197 -6.83 12.66 1.11
C LYS A 197 -5.31 12.54 1.12
N LEU A 198 -4.77 11.66 1.98
CA LEU A 198 -3.33 11.57 2.21
C LEU A 198 -2.57 10.83 1.11
N TYR A 199 -3.11 9.68 0.67
CA TYR A 199 -2.46 8.79 -0.28
C TYR A 199 -2.93 9.00 -1.73
N ASN A 200 -4.06 9.72 -1.90
CA ASN A 200 -4.68 10.04 -3.20
C ASN A 200 -4.71 8.84 -4.17
N PRO A 201 -5.33 7.72 -3.77
CA PRO A 201 -5.40 6.53 -4.62
C PRO A 201 -6.17 6.83 -5.91
N GLN A 202 -5.67 6.31 -7.03
CA GLN A 202 -6.25 6.45 -8.36
C GLN A 202 -6.46 5.06 -8.99
N ASN A 203 -7.44 4.96 -9.90
CA ASN A 203 -7.77 3.73 -10.62
C ASN A 203 -7.96 2.54 -9.68
N THR A 204 -8.75 2.73 -8.62
CA THR A 204 -8.93 1.71 -7.60
C THR A 204 -9.77 0.55 -8.11
N ILE A 205 -9.34 -0.66 -7.76
CA ILE A 205 -10.09 -1.90 -7.97
C ILE A 205 -10.36 -2.48 -6.59
N SER A 206 -11.61 -2.88 -6.34
CA SER A 206 -12.04 -3.41 -5.05
C SER A 206 -12.64 -4.79 -5.25
N ILE A 207 -12.20 -5.75 -4.42
CA ILE A 207 -12.68 -7.13 -4.45
C ILE A 207 -13.15 -7.48 -3.04
N ASP A 208 -14.39 -7.92 -2.92
CA ASP A 208 -14.91 -8.45 -1.66
C ASP A 208 -14.06 -9.64 -1.21
N ASN A 209 -13.67 -9.67 0.07
CA ASN A 209 -12.75 -10.69 0.58
C ASN A 209 -13.26 -12.11 0.33
N ALA A 210 -14.57 -12.36 0.51
CA ALA A 210 -15.15 -13.67 0.26
C ALA A 210 -14.91 -14.16 -1.20
N THR A 211 -15.09 -13.27 -2.18
CA THR A 211 -14.82 -13.57 -3.60
C THR A 211 -13.34 -13.77 -3.87
N LEU A 212 -12.48 -12.94 -3.26
CA LEU A 212 -11.03 -13.08 -3.39
C LEU A 212 -10.56 -14.45 -2.89
N ILE A 213 -11.04 -14.89 -1.72
CA ILE A 213 -10.65 -16.19 -1.14
C ILE A 213 -11.13 -17.35 -2.00
N GLU A 214 -12.35 -17.28 -2.53
CA GLU A 214 -12.87 -18.27 -3.46
C GLU A 214 -11.96 -18.38 -4.71
N ASP A 215 -11.64 -17.24 -5.32
CA ASP A 215 -10.78 -17.18 -6.50
C ASP A 215 -9.36 -17.71 -6.22
N LEU A 216 -8.74 -17.35 -5.09
CA LEU A 216 -7.38 -17.79 -4.74
C LEU A 216 -7.31 -19.26 -4.31
N THR A 217 -8.36 -19.77 -3.66
CA THR A 217 -8.43 -21.18 -3.26
C THR A 217 -8.55 -22.08 -4.50
N SER A 218 -9.33 -21.66 -5.51
CA SER A 218 -9.44 -22.38 -6.78
C SER A 218 -8.10 -22.54 -7.52
N ARG A 219 -7.12 -21.66 -7.23
CA ARG A 219 -5.81 -21.60 -7.87
C ARG A 219 -4.68 -22.34 -7.16
N LYS A 220 -4.94 -23.04 -6.04
CA LYS A 220 -3.89 -23.54 -5.13
C LYS A 220 -2.93 -22.43 -4.71
N ARG A 221 -3.43 -21.45 -3.95
CA ARG A 221 -2.71 -20.27 -3.41
C ARG A 221 -1.21 -20.44 -3.10
N SER A 222 -0.77 -21.60 -2.61
CA SER A 222 0.63 -21.92 -2.33
C SER A 222 1.57 -21.94 -3.55
N SER A 223 1.05 -21.91 -4.79
CA SER A 223 1.85 -21.89 -6.02
C SER A 223 1.86 -20.52 -6.71
N LEU A 224 1.23 -19.49 -6.13
CA LEU A 224 1.17 -18.16 -6.73
C LEU A 224 2.35 -17.30 -6.28
N GLU A 225 3.04 -16.70 -7.24
CA GLU A 225 4.06 -15.71 -6.95
C GLU A 225 3.42 -14.35 -6.61
N CYS A 226 4.20 -13.45 -6.00
CA CYS A 226 3.74 -12.10 -5.66
C CYS A 226 3.22 -11.32 -6.88
N GLU A 227 3.83 -11.51 -8.04
CA GLU A 227 3.42 -10.83 -9.27
C GLU A 227 2.07 -11.36 -9.80
N ASP A 228 1.78 -12.66 -9.62
CA ASP A 228 0.48 -13.23 -10.02
C ASP A 228 -0.67 -12.65 -9.21
N ILE A 229 -0.44 -12.50 -7.90
CA ILE A 229 -1.38 -11.86 -6.98
C ILE A 229 -1.58 -10.39 -7.35
N ARG A 230 -0.49 -9.67 -7.57
CA ARG A 230 -0.55 -8.26 -7.98
C ARG A 230 -1.34 -8.10 -9.28
N MET A 231 -1.07 -8.91 -10.29
CA MET A 231 -1.79 -8.88 -11.57
C MET A 231 -3.29 -9.16 -11.37
N TYR A 232 -3.63 -10.17 -10.58
CA TYR A 232 -5.02 -10.47 -10.25
C TYR A 232 -5.71 -9.29 -9.54
N LEU A 233 -5.06 -8.67 -8.57
CA LEU A 233 -5.64 -7.55 -7.80
C LEU A 233 -5.89 -6.31 -8.67
N PHE A 234 -5.08 -6.05 -9.69
CA PHE A 234 -5.24 -4.89 -10.58
C PHE A 234 -6.13 -5.18 -11.81
N HIS A 235 -6.30 -6.46 -12.18
CA HIS A 235 -7.03 -6.90 -13.37
C HIS A 235 -7.87 -8.16 -13.09
N PRO A 236 -8.82 -8.13 -12.14
CA PRO A 236 -9.51 -9.33 -11.68
C PRO A 236 -10.41 -9.95 -12.76
N ASP A 237 -11.04 -9.13 -13.60
CA ASP A 237 -11.94 -9.63 -14.64
C ASP A 237 -11.17 -10.32 -15.77
N GLU A 238 -10.06 -9.74 -16.22
CA GLU A 238 -9.15 -10.38 -17.16
C GLU A 238 -8.58 -11.68 -16.56
N ALA A 239 -8.15 -11.63 -15.30
CA ALA A 239 -7.62 -12.81 -14.62
C ALA A 239 -8.67 -13.93 -14.53
N ARG A 240 -9.93 -13.61 -14.19
CA ARG A 240 -11.04 -14.58 -14.14
C ARG A 240 -11.41 -15.13 -15.51
N LYS A 241 -11.39 -14.31 -16.56
CA LYS A 241 -11.64 -14.80 -17.93
C LYS A 241 -10.60 -15.84 -18.34
N VAL A 242 -9.32 -15.55 -18.08
CA VAL A 242 -8.24 -16.52 -18.32
C VAL A 242 -8.50 -17.80 -17.51
N MET A 243 -8.89 -17.71 -16.24
CA MET A 243 -9.23 -18.90 -15.43
C MET A 243 -10.35 -19.72 -16.07
N GLN A 244 -11.43 -19.07 -16.51
CA GLN A 244 -12.56 -19.77 -17.11
C GLN A 244 -12.19 -20.44 -18.43
N GLU A 245 -11.28 -19.85 -19.21
CA GLU A 245 -10.75 -20.43 -20.45
C GLU A 245 -9.79 -21.60 -20.19
N GLU A 246 -8.96 -21.53 -19.15
CA GLU A 246 -8.10 -22.62 -18.70
C GLU A 246 -8.92 -23.82 -18.21
N ILE A 247 -9.93 -23.58 -17.37
CA ILE A 247 -10.85 -24.62 -16.89
C ILE A 247 -11.58 -25.30 -18.05
N LYS A 248 -11.95 -24.53 -19.09
CA LYS A 248 -12.60 -25.06 -20.30
C LYS A 248 -11.63 -25.83 -21.22
N SER A 249 -10.33 -25.55 -21.18
CA SER A 249 -9.35 -26.09 -22.13
C SER A 249 -8.61 -27.35 -21.67
N HIS A 250 -8.60 -27.71 -20.37
CA HIS A 250 -7.84 -28.86 -19.85
C HIS A 250 -8.70 -29.80 -18.97
N LYS A 251 -9.10 -30.98 -19.49
CA LYS A 251 -8.51 -32.30 -19.16
C LYS A 251 -7.19 -32.22 -18.38
N THR A 252 -7.19 -32.73 -17.14
CA THR A 252 -6.05 -33.19 -16.33
C THR A 252 -4.66 -32.69 -16.70
N TYR A 253 -4.15 -31.68 -15.98
CA TYR A 253 -2.72 -31.60 -15.69
C TYR A 253 -2.52 -31.51 -14.18
N ALA A 254 -2.10 -32.65 -13.63
CA ALA A 254 -1.62 -32.79 -12.28
C ALA A 254 -0.13 -32.41 -12.23
N THR A 255 0.20 -31.15 -12.50
CA THR A 255 1.51 -30.56 -12.19
C THR A 255 1.25 -29.09 -11.89
N GLY A 256 1.69 -28.62 -10.71
CA GLY A 256 1.56 -27.23 -10.28
C GLY A 256 2.52 -26.30 -11.01
N GLU A 257 2.55 -26.37 -12.34
CA GLU A 257 3.40 -25.54 -13.19
C GLU A 257 2.49 -24.77 -14.16
N PHE A 258 2.61 -23.44 -14.10
CA PHE A 258 1.99 -22.54 -15.05
C PHE A 258 2.60 -22.74 -16.46
N PRO A 259 1.81 -22.93 -17.53
CA PRO A 259 2.33 -23.08 -18.89
C PRO A 259 3.05 -21.84 -19.46
N TRP A 260 3.10 -20.73 -18.73
CA TRP A 260 3.67 -19.46 -19.17
C TRP A 260 5.17 -19.31 -18.85
N LEU A 261 5.77 -20.30 -18.18
CA LEU A 261 7.16 -20.34 -17.75
C LEU A 261 7.93 -21.49 -18.43
N ILE A 262 7.77 -21.66 -19.74
CA ILE A 262 8.81 -22.32 -20.55
C ILE A 262 9.74 -21.21 -21.04
N ILE A 263 10.76 -20.93 -20.23
CA ILE A 263 11.98 -20.28 -20.70
C ILE A 263 12.68 -21.31 -21.57
N GLU A 264 12.53 -21.20 -22.90
CA GLU A 264 13.51 -21.81 -23.79
C GLU A 264 14.86 -21.14 -23.49
N LYS A 265 15.86 -21.98 -23.14
CA LYS A 265 17.25 -21.59 -22.91
C LYS A 265 17.90 -21.06 -24.19
#